data_AF-A0A357JK62-F1
#
_entry.id   AF-A0A357JK62-F1
#
_cell.length_a   1.000
_cell.length_b   1.000
_cell.length_c   1.000
_cell.angle_alpha   90.00
_cell.angle_beta   90.00
_cell.angle_gamma   90.00
#
_symmetry.space_group_name_H-M   'P 1'
#
loop_
_entity.id
_entity.type
_entity.pdbx_description
1 polymer ?
#
loop_
_entity_poly.entity_id
_entity_poly.type
_entity_poly.pdbx_seq_one_letter_code
_entity_poly.pdbx_strand_id
1 'polypeptide(L)'
;LEMEKASQQLEGIYTIKTILTKVNLDDNSEFIKLGSLIITNQANYFLAISVGEIKIENKVYYAISPSSPIGSLLLGKRVGEGFIFNGNSIVIDEVC
;
A
#
# COMPACT_ATOMS: atom_id res chain seq x y z
N LEU A 1 -9.51 29.70 9.43
CA LEU A 1 -8.46 28.77 9.90
C LEU A 1 -9.00 27.44 10.45
N GLU A 2 -9.86 27.41 11.47
CA GLU A 2 -10.40 26.13 12.00
C GLU A 2 -11.37 25.43 11.02
N MET A 3 -12.27 26.18 10.40
CA MET A 3 -13.18 25.63 9.38
C MET A 3 -12.43 25.09 8.16
N GLU A 4 -11.37 25.75 7.70
CA GLU A 4 -10.56 25.29 6.57
C GLU A 4 -9.86 23.95 6.88
N LYS A 5 -9.31 23.82 8.09
CA LYS A 5 -8.71 22.55 8.55
C LYS A 5 -9.75 21.43 8.62
N ALA A 6 -10.95 21.72 9.14
CA ALA A 6 -12.03 20.74 9.21
C ALA A 6 -12.48 20.28 7.81
N SER A 7 -12.60 21.21 6.86
CA SER A 7 -12.92 20.90 5.46
C SER A 7 -11.84 20.02 4.80
N GLN A 8 -10.56 20.32 5.01
CA GLN A 8 -9.44 19.51 4.49
C GLN A 8 -9.44 18.09 5.06
N GLN A 9 -9.69 17.95 6.37
CA GLN A 9 -9.79 16.63 7.00
C GLN A 9 -10.97 15.83 6.42
N LEU A 10 -12.12 16.49 6.21
CA LEU A 10 -13.30 15.86 5.64
C LEU A 10 -13.06 15.38 4.19
N GLU A 11 -12.41 16.21 3.36
CA GLU A 11 -12.01 15.84 2.01
C GLU A 11 -11.04 14.65 2.00
N GLY A 12 -10.08 14.63 2.92
CA GLY A 12 -9.17 13.50 3.12
C GLY A 12 -9.92 12.20 3.47
N ILE A 13 -10.91 12.27 4.35
CA ILE A 13 -11.76 11.13 4.72
C ILE A 13 -12.54 10.60 3.51
N TYR A 14 -13.15 11.49 2.71
CA TYR A 14 -13.88 11.08 1.50
C TYR A 14 -12.96 10.44 0.47
N THR A 15 -11.73 10.95 0.33
CA THR A 15 -10.71 10.37 -0.55
C THR A 15 -10.34 8.96 -0.10
N ILE A 16 -10.04 8.77 1.18
CA ILE A 16 -9.75 7.45 1.77
C ILE A 16 -10.91 6.47 1.51
N LYS A 17 -12.15 6.90 1.80
CA LYS A 17 -13.35 6.08 1.59
C LYS A 17 -13.46 5.65 0.12
N THR A 18 -13.28 6.58 -0.81
CA THR A 18 -13.34 6.30 -2.26
C THR A 18 -12.29 5.29 -2.70
N ILE A 19 -11.06 5.41 -2.19
CA ILE A 19 -9.98 4.45 -2.50
C ILE A 19 -10.36 3.06 -1.99
N LEU A 20 -10.81 2.95 -0.75
CA LEU A 20 -11.20 1.67 -0.15
C LEU A 20 -12.36 1.00 -0.91
N THR A 21 -13.32 1.76 -1.43
CA THR A 21 -14.41 1.19 -2.25
C THR A 21 -13.95 0.62 -3.60
N LYS A 22 -12.75 0.97 -4.08
CA LYS A 22 -12.19 0.48 -5.34
C LYS A 22 -11.27 -0.71 -5.15
N VAL A 23 -10.93 -1.05 -3.91
CA VAL A 23 -10.12 -2.24 -3.59
C VAL A 23 -10.95 -3.47 -3.91
N ASN A 24 -10.44 -4.31 -4.80
CA ASN A 24 -10.99 -5.63 -5.07
C ASN A 24 -10.01 -6.69 -4.54
N LEU A 25 -10.45 -7.46 -3.55
CA LEU A 25 -9.64 -8.51 -2.91
C LEU A 25 -9.76 -9.87 -3.59
N ASP A 26 -10.71 -10.03 -4.51
CA ASP A 26 -10.95 -11.30 -5.21
C ASP A 26 -10.14 -11.43 -6.51
N ASP A 27 -9.20 -10.51 -6.75
CA ASP A 27 -8.50 -10.35 -8.02
C ASP A 27 -7.07 -10.91 -7.96
N ASN A 28 -6.90 -12.14 -8.45
CA ASN A 28 -5.62 -12.85 -8.50
C ASN A 28 -4.70 -12.32 -9.61
N SER A 29 -4.32 -11.05 -9.53
CA SER A 29 -3.46 -10.41 -10.52
C SER A 29 -2.00 -10.80 -10.34
N GLU A 30 -1.30 -11.04 -11.44
CA GLU A 30 0.17 -11.23 -11.43
C GLU A 30 0.94 -9.95 -11.06
N PHE A 31 0.27 -8.79 -11.09
CA PHE A 31 0.88 -7.49 -10.86
C PHE A 31 0.35 -6.83 -9.61
N ILE A 32 1.23 -6.12 -8.91
CA ILE A 32 0.90 -5.30 -7.76
C ILE A 32 0.02 -4.12 -8.20
N LYS A 33 -1.13 -3.98 -7.54
CA LYS A 33 -2.09 -2.90 -7.78
C LYS A 33 -2.79 -2.49 -6.48
N LEU A 34 -3.71 -1.54 -6.60
CA LEU A 34 -4.55 -1.14 -5.46
C LEU A 34 -5.31 -2.36 -4.91
N GLY A 35 -5.14 -2.64 -3.63
CA GLY A 35 -5.70 -3.80 -2.96
C GLY A 35 -4.75 -4.98 -2.81
N SER A 36 -3.58 -4.97 -3.45
CA SER A 36 -2.64 -6.08 -3.36
C SER A 36 -2.01 -6.19 -1.97
N LEU A 37 -1.93 -7.42 -1.48
CA LEU A 37 -1.04 -7.81 -0.39
C LEU A 37 0.30 -8.23 -0.99
N ILE A 38 1.38 -7.70 -0.45
CA ILE A 38 2.72 -7.84 -1.03
C ILE A 38 3.64 -8.36 0.08
N ILE A 39 4.24 -9.52 -0.16
CA ILE A 39 5.26 -10.08 0.72
C ILE A 39 6.60 -9.89 0.03
N THR A 40 7.56 -9.37 0.78
CA THR A 40 8.94 -9.18 0.32
C THR A 40 9.91 -9.77 1.32
N ASN A 41 11.16 -9.91 0.89
CA ASN A 41 12.24 -10.39 1.73
C ASN A 41 12.58 -9.47 2.92
N GLN A 42 11.98 -8.27 3.02
CA GLN A 42 12.25 -7.32 4.09
C GLN A 42 11.02 -6.94 4.93
N ALA A 43 9.86 -6.75 4.30
CA ALA A 43 8.61 -6.41 4.99
C ALA A 43 7.38 -6.75 4.16
N ASN A 44 6.22 -6.76 4.83
CA ASN A 44 4.94 -6.98 4.18
C ASN A 44 4.22 -5.65 3.97
N TYR A 45 3.56 -5.49 2.83
CA TYR A 45 2.88 -4.26 2.45
C TYR A 45 1.45 -4.56 2.01
N PHE A 46 0.55 -3.60 2.26
CA PHE A 46 -0.78 -3.59 1.68
C PHE A 46 -0.96 -2.28 0.92
N LEU A 47 -1.11 -2.37 -0.41
CA LEU A 47 -1.16 -1.20 -1.27
C LEU A 47 -2.58 -0.64 -1.35
N ALA A 48 -2.94 0.24 -0.43
CA ALA A 48 -4.24 0.90 -0.41
C ALA A 48 -4.12 2.35 0.08
N ILE A 49 -4.11 2.54 1.39
CA ILE A 49 -4.09 3.85 2.05
C ILE A 49 -2.94 3.92 3.04
N SER A 50 -2.38 5.11 3.23
CA SER A 50 -1.24 5.34 4.14
C SER A 50 -1.70 5.46 5.59
N VAL A 51 -2.06 4.33 6.21
CA VAL A 51 -2.38 4.28 7.66
C VAL A 51 -1.22 3.75 8.51
N GLY A 52 -0.12 3.34 7.87
CA GLY A 52 1.11 2.97 8.54
C GLY A 52 1.14 1.50 8.95
N GLU A 53 1.71 1.23 10.13
CA GLU A 53 1.95 -0.12 10.64
C GLU A 53 0.66 -0.78 11.15
N ILE A 54 0.43 -2.03 10.71
CA ILE A 54 -0.67 -2.89 11.12
C ILE A 54 -0.09 -4.21 11.62
N LYS A 55 -0.48 -4.63 12.83
CA LYS A 55 -0.05 -5.91 13.43
C LYS A 55 -1.20 -6.89 13.46
N ILE A 56 -1.01 -8.06 12.86
CA ILE A 56 -1.99 -9.16 12.81
C ILE A 56 -1.23 -10.45 13.10
N GLU A 57 -1.65 -11.21 14.11
CA GLU A 57 -1.12 -12.55 14.40
C GLU A 57 0.43 -12.63 14.39
N ASN A 58 1.06 -11.66 15.08
CA ASN A 58 2.52 -11.48 15.18
C ASN A 58 3.25 -11.12 13.87
N LYS A 59 2.55 -10.84 12.79
CA LYS A 59 3.10 -10.28 11.56
C LYS A 59 2.86 -8.78 11.49
N VAL A 60 3.83 -8.08 10.91
CA VAL A 60 3.76 -6.65 10.65
C VAL A 60 3.48 -6.42 9.18
N TYR A 61 2.51 -5.56 8.89
CA TYR A 61 2.15 -5.10 7.56
C TYR A 61 2.18 -3.58 7.53
N TYR A 62 2.65 -3.01 6.42
CA TYR A 62 2.59 -1.57 6.20
C TYR A 62 1.53 -1.26 5.16
N ALA A 63 0.45 -0.63 5.60
CA ALA A 63 -0.56 -0.10 4.70
C ALA A 63 -0.07 1.24 4.14
N ILE A 64 0.14 1.26 2.84
CA ILE A 64 0.76 2.35 2.09
C ILE A 64 -0.11 2.76 0.91
N SER A 65 -0.08 4.05 0.57
CA SER A 65 -0.72 4.52 -0.67
C SER A 65 0.15 4.26 -1.90
N PRO A 66 -0.46 4.07 -3.09
CA PRO A 66 0.28 4.06 -4.36
C PRO A 66 1.12 5.32 -4.61
N SER A 67 0.73 6.45 -4.02
CA SER A 67 1.45 7.73 -4.13
C SER A 67 2.63 7.87 -3.18
N SER A 68 2.82 6.94 -2.23
CA SER A 68 3.96 6.96 -1.31
C SER A 68 5.27 6.59 -2.04
N PRO A 69 6.45 7.00 -1.53
CA PRO A 69 7.73 6.72 -2.20
C PRO A 69 8.00 5.25 -2.48
N ILE A 70 7.57 4.34 -1.60
CA ILE A 70 7.69 2.90 -1.81
C ILE A 70 6.52 2.33 -2.61
N GLY A 71 5.31 2.86 -2.42
CA GLY A 71 4.12 2.42 -3.16
C GLY A 71 4.26 2.66 -4.65
N SER A 72 4.87 3.77 -5.07
CA SER A 72 5.12 4.06 -6.48
C SER A 72 6.16 3.12 -7.11
N LEU A 73 7.12 2.63 -6.32
CA LEU A 73 8.10 1.63 -6.76
C LEU A 73 7.46 0.24 -6.89
N LEU A 74 6.52 -0.10 -6.01
CA LEU A 74 5.83 -1.40 -6.01
C LEU A 74 4.77 -1.51 -7.11
N LEU A 75 4.08 -0.41 -7.43
CA LEU A 75 2.96 -0.40 -8.36
C LEU A 75 3.36 -0.98 -9.74
N GLY A 76 2.63 -2.00 -10.18
CA GLY A 76 2.84 -2.66 -11.46
C GLY A 76 3.98 -3.68 -11.51
N LYS A 77 4.72 -3.89 -10.41
CA LYS A 77 5.71 -4.96 -10.32
C LYS A 77 5.08 -6.33 -10.12
N ARG A 78 5.86 -7.38 -10.30
CA ARG A 78 5.46 -8.79 -10.14
C ARG A 78 6.37 -9.55 -9.19
N VAL A 79 5.94 -10.75 -8.81
CA VAL A 79 6.76 -11.71 -8.05
C VAL A 79 8.09 -11.98 -8.77
N GLY A 80 9.17 -12.00 -7.99
CA GLY A 80 10.55 -12.19 -8.47
C GLY A 80 11.25 -10.91 -8.92
N GLU A 81 10.51 -9.81 -9.13
CA GLU A 81 11.14 -8.52 -9.43
C GLU A 81 11.70 -7.86 -8.17
N GLY A 82 12.77 -7.08 -8.37
CA GLY A 82 13.43 -6.33 -7.31
C GLY A 82 13.38 -4.81 -7.50
N PHE A 83 13.69 -4.09 -6.42
CA PHE A 83 13.90 -2.65 -6.42
C PHE A 83 14.78 -2.22 -5.25
N ILE A 84 15.36 -1.02 -5.34
CA ILE A 84 16.11 -0.41 -4.24
C ILE A 84 15.22 0.59 -3.53
N PHE A 85 15.11 0.48 -2.20
CA PHE A 85 14.44 1.46 -1.37
C PHE A 85 15.26 1.70 -0.10
N ASN A 86 15.50 2.97 0.24
CA ASN A 86 16.35 3.38 1.37
C ASN A 86 17.73 2.69 1.38
N GLY A 87 18.31 2.44 0.21
CA GLY A 87 19.62 1.78 0.06
C GLY A 87 19.59 0.25 0.17
N ASN A 88 18.45 -0.36 0.45
CA ASN A 88 18.32 -1.81 0.57
C ASN A 88 17.71 -2.42 -0.70
N SER A 89 18.21 -3.59 -1.11
CA SER A 89 17.61 -4.38 -2.19
C SER A 89 16.42 -5.19 -1.68
N ILE A 90 15.25 -4.94 -2.24
CA ILE A 90 13.99 -5.61 -1.90
C ILE A 90 13.58 -6.45 -3.10
N VAL A 91 13.16 -7.69 -2.84
CA VAL A 91 12.62 -8.63 -3.83
C VAL A 91 11.20 -9.01 -3.41
N ILE A 92 10.30 -9.07 -4.39
CA ILE A 92 8.91 -9.44 -4.18
C ILE A 92 8.81 -10.97 -4.18
N ASP A 93 8.41 -11.54 -3.06
CA ASP A 93 8.29 -12.99 -2.87
C ASP A 93 6.87 -13.49 -3.20
N GLU A 94 5.85 -12.68 -2.90
CA GLU A 94 4.44 -13.05 -3.10
C GLU A 94 3.57 -11.82 -3.35
N VAL A 95 2.54 -11.98 -4.18
CA VAL A 95 1.46 -11.01 -4.40
C VAL A 95 0.14 -11.76 -4.29
N CYS A 96 -0.76 -11.26 -3.44
CA CYS A 96 -2.12 -11.76 -3.27
C CYS A 96 -3.14 -10.65 -3.54
#